data_AF-A0A0C1C8T4-F1
#
_entry.id   AF-A0A0C1C8T4-F1
#
_cell.length_a   1.000
_cell.length_b   1.000
_cell.length_c   1.000
_cell.angle_alpha   90.00
_cell.angle_beta   90.00
_cell.angle_gamma   90.00
#
_symmetry.space_group_name_H-M   'P 1'
#
loop_
_entity.id
_entity.type
_entity.pdbx_description
1 polymer ?
#
loop_
_entity_poly.entity_id
_entity_poly.type
_entity_poly.pdbx_seq_one_letter_code
_entity_poly.pdbx_strand_id
1 'polypeptide(L)'
;MGNLFYFLMNFVLALFFLLVGIACLLVSFFPQMRIEILRLITDGTWIIFSAGAIFVLISCTIFFQLFLTSRRKSYVIRSGKNAVEVDQSLIEEYLNLYWRQVFPHHAIPTQVQIKKNQIYLTADLPFMPEEEQGTFLKQFEENISELFTRTLGYRNDFYLSINFQEKPKALPEK
;
A
#
# COMPACT_ATOMS: atom_id res chain seq x y z
N MET A 1 7.58 -3.89 -9.02
CA MET A 1 6.65 -4.91 -9.58
C MET A 1 5.29 -4.95 -8.89
N GLY A 2 5.16 -4.66 -7.58
CA GLY A 2 3.86 -4.63 -6.89
C GLY A 2 2.85 -3.61 -7.45
N ASN A 3 3.31 -2.41 -7.82
CA ASN A 3 2.40 -1.37 -8.35
C ASN A 3 1.81 -1.73 -9.72
N LEU A 4 2.54 -2.46 -10.57
CA LEU A 4 2.09 -2.85 -11.90
C LEU A 4 1.02 -3.95 -11.81
N PHE A 5 1.17 -4.89 -10.86
CA PHE A 5 0.17 -5.92 -10.59
C PHE A 5 -1.11 -5.33 -9.99
N TYR A 6 -0.99 -4.39 -9.04
CA TYR A 6 -2.14 -3.68 -8.48
C TYR A 6 -2.88 -2.86 -9.54
N PHE A 7 -2.15 -2.16 -10.41
CA PHE A 7 -2.73 -1.43 -11.53
C PHE A 7 -3.45 -2.37 -12.51
N LEU A 8 -2.83 -3.50 -12.87
CA LEU A 8 -3.44 -4.49 -13.77
C LEU A 8 -4.71 -5.11 -13.18
N MET A 9 -4.71 -5.46 -11.89
CA MET A 9 -5.90 -5.96 -11.18
C MET A 9 -7.04 -4.94 -11.20
N ASN A 10 -6.76 -3.68 -10.87
CA ASN A 10 -7.77 -2.62 -10.90
C ASN A 10 -8.26 -2.32 -12.31
N PHE A 11 -7.38 -2.40 -13.32
CA PHE A 11 -7.75 -2.24 -14.72
C PHE A 11 -8.71 -3.36 -15.18
N VAL A 12 -8.40 -4.62 -14.87
CA VAL A 12 -9.27 -5.76 -15.18
C VAL A 12 -10.63 -5.63 -14.49
N LEU A 13 -10.64 -5.22 -13.22
CA LEU A 13 -11.87 -4.99 -12.46
C LEU A 13 -12.72 -3.86 -13.06
N ALA A 14 -12.08 -2.73 -13.40
CA ALA A 14 -12.75 -1.59 -14.02
C ALA A 14 -13.33 -1.97 -15.40
N LEU A 15 -12.57 -2.70 -16.21
CA LEU A 15 -13.04 -3.20 -17.51
C LEU A 15 -14.23 -4.15 -17.35
N PHE A 16 -14.19 -5.05 -16.36
CA PHE A 16 -15.31 -5.94 -16.06
C PHE A 16 -16.58 -5.17 -15.72
N PHE A 17 -16.50 -4.19 -14.81
CA PHE A 17 -17.65 -3.35 -14.47
C PHE A 17 -18.16 -2.53 -15.66
N LEU A 18 -17.27 -2.03 -16.49
CA LEU A 18 -17.63 -1.29 -17.70
C LEU A 18 -18.39 -2.19 -18.69
N LEU A 19 -17.88 -3.39 -18.97
CA LEU A 19 -18.53 -4.33 -19.89
C LEU A 19 -19.89 -4.80 -19.38
N VAL A 20 -19.98 -5.15 -18.09
CA VAL A 20 -21.26 -5.52 -17.47
C VAL A 20 -22.25 -4.35 -17.51
N GLY A 21 -21.80 -3.13 -17.23
CA GLY A 21 -22.62 -1.92 -17.31
C GLY A 21 -23.15 -1.67 -18.73
N ILE A 22 -22.30 -1.78 -19.75
CA ILE A 22 -22.71 -1.69 -21.16
C ILE A 22 -23.72 -2.78 -21.50
N ALA A 23 -23.48 -4.03 -21.08
CA ALA A 23 -24.41 -5.12 -21.31
C ALA A 23 -25.78 -4.84 -20.68
N CYS A 24 -25.85 -4.36 -19.43
CA CYS A 24 -27.11 -3.97 -18.79
C CYS A 24 -27.84 -2.86 -19.56
N LEU A 25 -27.12 -1.85 -20.05
CA LEU A 25 -27.70 -0.78 -20.87
C LEU A 25 -28.25 -1.33 -22.19
N LEU A 26 -27.52 -2.22 -22.88
CA LEU A 26 -27.97 -2.86 -24.12
C LEU A 26 -29.23 -3.69 -23.90
N VAL A 27 -29.28 -4.49 -22.83
CA VAL A 27 -30.47 -5.26 -22.46
C VAL A 27 -31.66 -4.35 -22.18
N SER A 28 -31.42 -3.17 -21.59
CA SER A 28 -32.47 -2.19 -21.37
C SER A 28 -32.99 -1.59 -22.68
N PHE A 29 -32.11 -1.21 -23.61
CA PHE A 29 -32.50 -0.55 -24.86
C PHE A 29 -33.09 -1.49 -25.92
N PHE A 30 -32.69 -2.77 -25.94
CA PHE A 30 -33.08 -3.71 -26.99
C PHE A 30 -34.02 -4.80 -26.46
N PRO A 31 -35.32 -4.75 -26.80
CA PRO A 31 -36.30 -5.76 -26.35
C PRO A 31 -35.97 -7.18 -26.83
N GLN A 32 -35.39 -7.31 -28.02
CA GLN A 32 -34.98 -8.59 -28.60
C GLN A 32 -33.90 -9.28 -27.75
N MET A 33 -32.94 -8.53 -27.19
CA MET A 33 -31.93 -9.12 -26.29
C MET A 33 -32.56 -9.66 -25.00
N ARG A 34 -33.63 -9.02 -24.49
CA ARG A 34 -34.33 -9.52 -23.29
C ARG A 34 -34.96 -10.89 -23.52
N ILE A 35 -35.54 -11.11 -24.70
CA ILE A 35 -36.19 -12.37 -25.07
C ILE A 35 -35.15 -13.48 -25.17
N GLU A 36 -34.02 -13.23 -25.84
CA GLU A 36 -32.95 -14.22 -25.96
C GLU A 36 -32.28 -14.52 -24.63
N ILE A 37 -32.12 -13.53 -23.75
CA ILE A 37 -31.64 -13.77 -22.37
C ILE A 37 -32.62 -14.63 -21.58
N LEU A 38 -33.93 -14.36 -21.67
CA LEU A 38 -34.95 -15.19 -21.04
C LEU A 38 -34.90 -16.64 -21.56
N ARG A 39 -34.73 -16.81 -22.86
CA ARG A 39 -34.56 -18.13 -23.48
C ARG A 39 -33.30 -18.84 -23.00
N LEU A 40 -32.18 -18.12 -22.91
CA LEU A 40 -30.92 -18.64 -22.38
C LEU A 40 -31.07 -19.08 -20.90
N ILE A 41 -31.81 -18.32 -20.10
CA ILE A 41 -32.09 -18.64 -18.69
C ILE A 41 -32.99 -19.88 -18.57
N THR A 42 -33.99 -20.00 -19.44
CA THR A 42 -35.00 -21.05 -19.33
C THR A 42 -34.55 -22.38 -19.93
N ASP A 43 -33.92 -22.35 -21.11
CA ASP A 43 -33.52 -23.56 -21.86
C ASP A 43 -32.02 -23.89 -21.69
N GLY A 44 -31.21 -22.91 -21.33
CA GLY A 44 -29.73 -22.99 -21.31
C GLY A 44 -29.12 -23.35 -19.96
N THR A 45 -29.79 -24.19 -19.15
CA THR A 45 -29.34 -24.53 -17.79
C THR A 45 -27.89 -25.01 -17.74
N TRP A 46 -27.45 -25.81 -18.73
CA TRP A 46 -26.07 -26.29 -18.83
C TRP A 46 -25.05 -25.18 -19.11
N ILE A 47 -25.40 -24.23 -19.98
CA ILE A 47 -24.52 -23.10 -20.32
C ILE A 47 -24.34 -22.22 -19.09
N ILE A 48 -25.43 -21.92 -18.38
CA ILE A 48 -25.40 -21.11 -17.15
C ILE A 48 -24.63 -21.81 -16.04
N PHE A 49 -24.81 -23.12 -15.88
CA PHE A 49 -24.06 -23.90 -14.91
C PHE A 49 -22.56 -23.86 -15.19
N SER A 50 -22.14 -24.10 -16.44
CA SER A 50 -20.72 -24.04 -16.82
C SER A 50 -20.12 -22.64 -16.64
N ALA A 51 -20.84 -21.59 -17.00
CA ALA A 51 -20.39 -20.21 -16.82
C ALA A 51 -20.22 -19.89 -15.33
N GLY A 52 -21.21 -20.24 -14.50
CA GLY A 52 -21.15 -20.08 -13.05
C GLY A 52 -19.98 -20.85 -12.43
N ALA A 53 -19.75 -22.10 -12.85
CA ALA A 53 -18.64 -22.91 -12.35
C ALA A 53 -17.27 -22.28 -12.66
N ILE A 54 -17.09 -21.71 -13.85
CA ILE A 54 -15.86 -21.00 -14.22
C ILE A 54 -15.67 -19.77 -13.34
N PHE A 55 -16.72 -18.97 -13.13
CA PHE A 55 -16.64 -17.80 -12.25
C PHE A 55 -16.27 -18.18 -10.82
N VAL A 56 -16.87 -19.23 -10.26
CA VAL A 56 -16.55 -19.73 -8.91
C VAL A 56 -15.10 -20.19 -8.80
N LEU A 57 -14.59 -20.90 -9.81
CA LEU A 57 -13.18 -21.34 -9.85
C LEU A 57 -12.21 -20.16 -9.89
N ILE A 58 -12.48 -19.15 -10.71
CA ILE A 58 -11.67 -17.93 -10.79
C ILE A 58 -11.72 -17.19 -9.45
N SER A 59 -12.90 -17.02 -8.87
CA SER A 59 -13.07 -16.38 -7.56
C SER A 59 -12.32 -17.12 -6.46
N CYS A 60 -12.39 -18.46 -6.40
CA CYS A 60 -11.63 -19.25 -5.44
C CYS A 60 -10.12 -19.04 -5.60
N THR A 61 -9.63 -19.01 -6.84
CA THR A 61 -8.20 -18.79 -7.13
C THR A 61 -7.74 -17.41 -6.64
N ILE A 62 -8.51 -16.37 -6.94
CA ILE A 62 -8.22 -15.00 -6.50
C ILE A 62 -8.28 -14.91 -4.97
N PHE A 63 -9.28 -15.51 -4.34
CA PHE A 63 -9.43 -15.50 -2.87
C PHE A 63 -8.26 -16.21 -2.18
N PHE A 64 -7.83 -17.35 -2.73
CA PHE A 64 -6.69 -18.09 -2.22
C PHE A 64 -5.39 -17.28 -2.36
N GLN A 65 -5.20 -16.63 -3.50
CA GLN A 65 -4.05 -15.75 -3.75
C GLN A 65 -4.04 -14.54 -2.82
N LEU A 66 -5.19 -13.90 -2.59
CA LEU A 66 -5.34 -12.80 -1.64
C LEU A 66 -5.03 -13.26 -0.21
N PHE A 67 -5.52 -14.43 0.19
CA PHE A 67 -5.25 -14.99 1.52
C PHE A 67 -3.76 -15.31 1.73
N LEU A 68 -3.11 -15.89 0.72
CA LEU A 68 -1.66 -16.15 0.72
C LEU A 68 -0.82 -14.87 0.74
N THR A 69 -1.28 -13.83 0.04
CA THR A 69 -0.58 -12.54 -0.07
C THR A 69 -0.77 -11.69 1.18
N SER A 70 -1.97 -11.72 1.78
CA SER A 70 -2.30 -10.99 3.02
C SER A 70 -1.51 -11.53 4.22
N ARG A 71 -1.10 -12.80 4.22
CA ARG A 71 -0.24 -13.39 5.27
C ARG A 71 1.24 -12.99 5.19
N ARG A 72 1.68 -12.20 4.19
CA ARG A 72 3.10 -11.87 4.00
C ARG A 72 3.38 -10.37 4.04
N LYS A 73 3.38 -9.77 5.22
CA LYS A 73 4.16 -8.53 5.48
C LYS A 73 4.82 -8.44 6.86
N SER A 74 4.80 -9.48 7.69
CA SER A 74 5.73 -9.56 8.82
C SER A 74 7.11 -9.94 8.30
N TYR A 75 8.08 -9.04 8.40
CA TYR A 75 9.47 -9.33 8.07
C TYR A 75 10.20 -9.71 9.35
N VAL A 76 10.71 -10.95 9.41
CA VAL A 76 11.55 -11.40 10.52
C VAL A 76 12.89 -10.67 10.43
N ILE A 77 13.10 -9.71 11.33
CA ILE A 77 14.35 -9.01 11.46
C ILE A 77 15.29 -9.90 12.28
N ARG A 78 16.35 -10.41 11.63
CA ARG A 78 17.43 -11.13 12.31
C ARG A 78 18.30 -10.10 13.02
N SER A 79 17.93 -9.78 14.26
CA SER A 79 18.91 -9.34 15.26
C SER A 79 19.54 -10.58 15.89
N GLY A 80 20.82 -10.52 16.27
CA GLY A 80 21.61 -11.70 16.67
C GLY A 80 20.92 -12.62 17.71
N LYS A 81 21.20 -13.93 17.62
CA LYS A 81 20.67 -15.09 18.40
C LYS A 81 19.14 -15.21 18.62
N ASN A 82 18.36 -14.13 18.52
CA ASN A 82 16.92 -14.10 18.73
C ASN A 82 16.28 -13.30 17.59
N ALA A 83 15.66 -14.02 16.64
CA ALA A 83 14.95 -13.39 15.54
C ALA A 83 13.63 -12.79 16.07
N VAL A 84 13.51 -11.46 16.03
CA VAL A 84 12.28 -10.76 16.41
C VAL A 84 11.49 -10.53 15.13
N GLU A 85 10.27 -11.06 15.09
CA GLU A 85 9.33 -10.77 14.01
C GLU A 85 8.79 -9.36 14.22
N VAL A 86 9.18 -8.43 13.35
CA VAL A 86 8.75 -7.03 13.43
C VAL A 86 7.83 -6.75 12.26
N ASP A 87 6.59 -6.38 12.58
CA ASP A 87 5.65 -5.90 11.58
C ASP A 87 6.04 -4.49 11.11
N GLN A 88 5.99 -4.25 9.81
CA GLN A 88 6.22 -2.94 9.21
C GLN A 88 5.26 -1.89 9.81
N SER A 89 4.04 -2.29 10.12
CA SER A 89 3.00 -1.43 10.72
C SER A 89 3.45 -0.84 12.06
N LEU A 90 4.16 -1.62 12.89
CA LEU A 90 4.68 -1.15 14.17
C LEU A 90 5.74 -0.07 13.97
N ILE A 91 6.64 -0.25 13.01
CA ILE A 91 7.68 0.75 12.71
C ILE A 91 7.03 2.07 12.26
N GLU A 92 6.02 1.99 11.39
CA GLU A 92 5.25 3.15 10.93
C GLU A 92 4.49 3.85 12.07
N GLU A 93 3.92 3.10 13.01
CA GLU A 93 3.24 3.65 14.19
C GLU A 93 4.21 4.40 15.12
N TYR A 94 5.37 3.79 15.43
CA TYR A 94 6.40 4.45 16.26
C TYR A 94 6.96 5.71 15.61
N LEU A 95 7.17 5.69 14.29
CA LEU A 95 7.61 6.88 13.56
C LEU A 95 6.53 7.96 13.56
N ASN A 96 5.26 7.61 13.36
CA ASN A 96 4.17 8.57 13.44
C ASN A 96 4.07 9.23 14.83
N LEU A 97 4.29 8.47 15.90
CA LEU A 97 4.33 9.02 17.26
C LEU A 97 5.52 9.97 17.44
N TYR A 98 6.70 9.60 16.93
CA TYR A 98 7.88 10.46 16.94
C TYR A 98 7.64 11.77 16.18
N TRP A 99 7.07 11.70 14.96
CA TRP A 99 6.76 12.89 14.17
C TRP A 99 5.74 13.79 14.83
N ARG A 100 4.73 13.24 15.51
CA ARG A 100 3.77 14.05 16.28
C ARG A 100 4.42 14.79 17.45
N GLN A 101 5.48 14.24 18.04
CA GLN A 101 6.23 14.92 19.11
C GLN A 101 7.11 16.04 18.56
N VAL A 102 7.78 15.80 17.43
CA VAL A 102 8.74 16.77 16.85
C VAL A 102 8.04 17.85 16.01
N PHE A 103 6.98 17.48 15.28
CA PHE A 103 6.22 18.36 14.40
C PHE A 103 4.70 18.23 14.66
N PRO A 104 4.19 18.75 15.78
CA PRO A 104 2.78 18.60 16.17
C PRO A 104 1.78 19.21 15.18
N HIS A 105 2.22 20.14 14.32
CA HIS A 105 1.38 20.84 13.35
C HIS A 105 1.56 20.37 11.90
N HIS A 106 2.41 19.39 11.61
CA HIS A 106 2.66 18.91 10.25
C HIS A 106 2.55 17.38 10.18
N ALA A 107 1.74 16.88 9.24
CA ALA A 107 1.75 15.47 8.89
C ALA A 107 2.93 15.19 7.96
N ILE A 108 3.94 14.48 8.47
CA ILE A 108 5.13 14.13 7.69
C ILE A 108 4.87 12.83 6.95
N PRO A 109 4.79 12.84 5.60
CA PRO A 109 4.68 11.61 4.85
C PRO A 109 5.98 10.82 5.03
N THR A 110 5.86 9.67 5.68
CA THR A 110 6.96 8.75 5.92
C THR A 110 6.68 7.43 5.22
N GLN A 111 7.68 6.90 4.53
CA GLN A 111 7.63 5.59 3.91
C GLN A 111 8.71 4.70 4.51
N VAL A 112 8.29 3.57 5.07
CA VAL A 112 9.20 2.54 5.59
C VAL A 112 9.21 1.37 4.62
N GLN A 113 10.40 0.91 4.25
CA GLN A 113 10.57 -0.32 3.48
C GLN A 113 11.61 -1.21 4.17
N ILE A 114 11.28 -2.47 4.42
CA ILE A 114 12.23 -3.44 4.96
C ILE A 114 12.67 -4.35 3.81
N LYS A 115 13.97 -4.36 3.50
CA LYS A 115 14.54 -5.18 2.42
C LYS A 115 15.86 -5.80 2.86
N LYS A 116 16.00 -7.12 2.71
CA LYS A 116 17.22 -7.88 3.07
C LYS A 116 17.73 -7.61 4.51
N ASN A 117 16.83 -7.58 5.49
CA ASN A 117 17.17 -7.29 6.90
C ASN A 117 17.73 -5.87 7.14
N GLN A 118 17.47 -4.94 6.21
CA GLN A 118 17.80 -3.53 6.34
C GLN A 118 16.52 -2.69 6.27
N ILE A 119 16.42 -1.71 7.17
CA ILE A 119 15.34 -0.74 7.20
C ILE A 119 15.71 0.42 6.31
N TYR A 120 14.84 0.75 5.36
CA TYR A 120 14.92 1.94 4.52
C TYR A 120 13.81 2.89 4.95
N LEU A 121 14.21 4.07 5.41
CA LEU A 121 13.31 5.12 5.86
C LEU A 121 13.40 6.30 4.91
N THR A 122 12.28 6.66 4.29
CA THR A 122 12.15 7.87 3.49
C THR A 122 11.17 8.82 4.15
N ALA A 123 11.57 10.07 4.38
CA ALA A 123 10.73 11.08 5.01
C ALA A 123 10.84 12.41 4.26
N ASP A 124 9.71 13.05 3.97
CA ASP A 124 9.68 14.40 3.41
C ASP A 124 9.36 15.42 4.50
N LEU A 125 10.38 16.16 4.95
CA LEU A 125 10.31 17.13 6.04
C LEU A 125 9.90 18.52 5.56
N PRO A 126 9.23 19.32 6.43
CA PRO A 126 8.98 20.73 6.14
C PRO A 126 10.30 21.51 6.01
N PHE A 127 10.23 22.69 5.38
CA PHE A 127 11.39 23.56 5.17
C PHE A 127 12.10 23.88 6.50
N MET A 128 13.42 23.67 6.53
CA MET A 128 14.31 23.99 7.64
C MET A 128 15.55 24.73 7.11
N PRO A 129 16.12 25.73 7.82
CA PRO A 129 17.35 26.41 7.42
C PRO A 129 18.54 25.44 7.31
N GLU A 130 19.38 25.57 6.27
CA GLU A 130 20.53 24.68 6.04
C GLU A 130 21.48 24.56 7.24
N GLU A 131 21.62 25.64 8.02
CA GLU A 131 22.44 25.69 9.24
C GLU A 131 21.91 24.76 10.35
N GLU A 132 20.59 24.53 10.39
CA GLU A 132 19.93 23.69 11.40
C GLU A 132 19.73 22.24 10.92
N GLN A 133 19.65 22.02 9.60
CA GLN A 133 19.46 20.70 9.00
C GLN A 133 20.52 19.69 9.44
N GLY A 134 21.81 20.08 9.43
CA GLY A 134 22.90 19.17 9.78
C GLY A 134 22.85 18.69 11.23
N THR A 135 22.47 19.57 12.15
CA THR A 135 22.35 19.25 13.58
C THR A 135 21.12 18.40 13.85
N PHE A 136 19.99 18.74 13.20
CA PHE A 136 18.75 17.99 13.30
C PHE A 136 18.89 16.56 12.77
N LEU A 137 19.54 16.39 11.60
CA LEU A 137 19.75 15.07 10.99
C LEU A 137 20.53 14.13 11.90
N LYS A 138 21.61 14.61 12.54
CA LYS A 138 22.40 13.81 13.48
C LYS A 138 21.59 13.40 14.71
N GLN A 139 20.88 14.34 15.32
CA GLN A 139 20.03 14.05 16.48
C GLN A 139 18.91 13.08 16.12
N PHE A 140 18.31 13.24 14.94
CA PHE A 140 17.28 12.34 14.43
C PHE A 140 17.83 10.92 14.22
N GLU A 141 18.99 10.80 13.59
CA GLU A 141 19.64 9.50 13.35
C GLU A 141 19.95 8.77 14.65
N GLU A 142 20.50 9.47 15.66
CA GLU A 142 20.77 8.92 16.99
C GLU A 142 19.47 8.47 17.69
N ASN A 143 18.44 9.32 17.69
CA ASN A 143 17.16 9.03 18.35
C ASN A 143 16.45 7.82 17.71
N ILE A 144 16.44 7.73 16.39
CA ILE A 144 15.82 6.61 15.66
C ILE A 144 16.64 5.34 15.83
N SER A 145 17.97 5.41 15.81
CA SER A 145 18.85 4.28 16.08
C SER A 145 18.61 3.71 17.48
N GLU A 146 18.50 4.59 18.48
CA GLU A 146 18.18 4.19 19.85
C GLU A 146 16.78 3.57 19.95
N LEU A 147 15.78 4.17 19.29
CA LEU A 147 14.41 3.66 19.27
C LEU A 147 14.32 2.28 18.64
N PHE A 148 14.98 2.05 17.50
CA PHE A 148 15.03 0.75 16.83
C PHE A 148 15.81 -0.28 17.66
N THR A 149 16.88 0.13 18.32
CA THR A 149 17.67 -0.75 19.19
C THR A 149 16.89 -1.17 20.44
N ARG A 150 16.24 -0.23 21.13
CA ARG A 150 15.51 -0.49 22.38
C ARG A 150 14.18 -1.20 22.16
N THR A 151 13.44 -0.79 21.14
CA THR A 151 12.06 -1.24 20.92
C THR A 151 12.01 -2.51 20.08
N LEU A 152 12.86 -2.59 19.05
CA LEU A 152 12.83 -3.67 18.06
C LEU A 152 14.02 -4.62 18.21
N GLY A 153 14.97 -4.31 19.10
CA GLY A 153 16.22 -5.05 19.22
C GLY A 153 17.12 -4.95 17.98
N TYR A 154 16.82 -4.06 17.03
CA TYR A 154 17.53 -3.95 15.75
C TYR A 154 18.84 -3.21 15.93
N ARG A 155 19.97 -3.89 15.67
CA ARG A 155 21.33 -3.36 15.87
C ARG A 155 22.11 -3.13 14.57
N ASN A 156 21.48 -3.35 13.42
CA ASN A 156 22.15 -3.17 12.13
C ASN A 156 21.94 -1.74 11.63
N ASP A 157 22.78 -1.31 10.69
CA ASP A 157 22.64 -0.01 10.03
C ASP A 157 21.28 0.09 9.30
N PHE A 158 20.69 1.28 9.28
CA PHE A 158 19.49 1.60 8.51
C PHE A 158 19.82 2.68 7.48
N TYR A 159 19.07 2.69 6.38
CA TYR A 159 19.21 3.70 5.35
C TYR A 159 18.19 4.80 5.56
N LEU A 160 18.68 6.02 5.74
CA LEU A 160 17.87 7.22 5.90
C LEU A 160 17.92 8.07 4.63
N SER A 161 16.76 8.38 4.06
CA SER A 161 16.61 9.31 2.94
C SER A 161 15.64 10.41 3.36
N ILE A 162 16.16 11.61 3.58
CA ILE A 162 15.36 12.77 3.97
C ILE A 162 15.37 13.77 2.84
N ASN A 163 14.18 14.20 2.42
CA ASN A 163 14.02 15.34 1.52
C ASN A 163 13.41 16.50 2.31
N PHE A 164 13.95 17.70 2.15
CA PHE A 164 13.36 18.92 2.71
C PHE A 164 12.55 19.64 1.63
N GLN A 165 11.37 20.14 2.00
CA GLN A 165 10.58 21.00 1.11
C GLN A 165 11.31 22.33 0.84
N GLU A 166 11.18 22.85 -0.38
CA GLU A 166 11.77 24.14 -0.77
C GLU A 166 11.13 25.30 0.02
N LYS A 167 11.91 26.38 0.21
CA LYS A 167 11.47 27.60 0.89
C LYS A 167 10.14 28.09 0.31
N PRO A 168 9.09 28.30 1.12
CA PRO A 168 7.86 28.90 0.63
C PRO A 168 8.20 30.27 0.04
N LYS A 169 7.94 30.46 -1.26
CA LYS A 169 8.03 31.78 -1.89
C LYS A 169 7.11 32.72 -1.12
N ALA A 170 7.68 33.77 -0.53
CA ALA A 170 6.91 34.84 0.09
C ALA A 170 5.87 35.33 -0.91
N LEU A 171 4.60 35.32 -0.51
CA LEU A 171 3.54 35.98 -1.25
C LEU A 171 3.96 37.45 -1.44
N PRO A 172 3.88 38.02 -2.66
CA PRO A 172 4.06 39.45 -2.81
C PRO A 172 2.98 40.14 -1.98
N GLU A 173 3.41 41.02 -1.06
CA GLU A 173 2.51 41.94 -0.37
C GLU A 173 1.70 42.70 -1.44
N LYS A 174 0.39 42.74 -1.22
CA LYS A 174 -0.59 43.35 -2.11
C LYS A 174 -0.67 44.85 -1.91
#